data_AF-A0A3C1F0R0-F1
#
_entry.id   AF-A0A3C1F0R0-F1
#
_cell.length_a   1.000
_cell.length_b   1.000
_cell.length_c   1.000
_cell.angle_alpha   90.00
_cell.angle_beta   90.00
_cell.angle_gamma   90.00
#
_symmetry.space_group_name_H-M   'P 1'
#
loop_
_entity.id
_entity.type
_entity.pdbx_description
1 polymer ?
#
loop_
_entity_poly.entity_id
_entity_poly.type
_entity_poly.pdbx_seq_one_letter_code
_entity_poly.pdbx_strand_id
1 'polypeptide(L)'
;MSLTTWEVTLDLDGSGSYATDITAYVWRFDSLRISGRGRRADLGAASPATLTLSLDNSDGRFSPKNTGGAYYNTFHPYAGIRVRATYNAITYDLFKGIITGIGVKPHINDALVYVTAADFMWALERTSVRLPLMENHHPGVIIDRLLDHAEIGEHVDNPIFKDDLTGYSVLGTGTNTRVTTGIVLEAPAALESVTTAVTSGWRYTIPHSADSEFQSVKVQASCYVWTPLPADEGETFTIRLGDSVGVIATATVTLTSQPQRVTVSGTFNGAATDFYIDGYMTSAAATFRTGAIHCVFSKSAIPRDIDNGNTNLSYYGPHLVNRAHRRDAQRAIVGQVSIAVIYITGDSGLGENTVDRSRPERCSRAGHVAVDVEVRR
;
A
#
# COMPACT_ATOMS: atom_id res chain seq x y z
N MET A 1 32.27 -13.48 20.24
CA MET A 1 31.25 -12.42 20.10
C MET A 1 30.77 -12.43 18.66
N SER A 2 29.47 -12.57 18.40
CA SER A 2 28.95 -12.39 17.05
C SER A 2 29.07 -10.90 16.71
N LEU A 3 29.91 -10.57 15.73
CA LEU A 3 30.04 -9.21 15.24
C LEU A 3 28.74 -8.86 14.49
N THR A 4 28.14 -7.72 14.82
CA THR A 4 27.02 -7.20 14.02
C THR A 4 27.60 -6.69 12.71
N THR A 5 27.17 -7.24 11.58
CA THR A 5 27.54 -6.74 10.25
C THR A 5 26.42 -5.87 9.70
N TRP A 6 26.80 -4.81 9.00
CA TRP A 6 25.86 -3.85 8.43
C TRP A 6 25.96 -3.91 6.92
N GLU A 7 24.85 -3.61 6.26
CA GLU A 7 24.76 -3.58 4.82
C GLU A 7 23.93 -2.37 4.39
N VAL A 8 24.46 -1.59 3.45
CA VAL A 8 23.76 -0.47 2.81
C VAL A 8 23.71 -0.74 1.32
N THR A 9 22.50 -0.91 0.79
CA THR A 9 22.28 -1.25 -0.62
C THR A 9 21.40 -0.22 -1.33
N LEU A 10 21.70 0.02 -2.60
CA LEU A 10 20.93 0.88 -3.49
C LEU A 10 20.15 0.07 -4.53
N ASP A 11 18.99 0.60 -4.89
CA ASP A 11 18.15 0.17 -6.00
C ASP A 11 18.28 1.19 -7.15
N LEU A 12 19.31 1.00 -7.97
CA LEU A 12 19.71 1.93 -9.04
C LEU A 12 18.93 1.74 -10.34
N ASP A 13 18.40 0.54 -10.56
CA ASP A 13 17.58 0.17 -11.73
C ASP A 13 16.07 0.26 -11.45
N GLY A 14 15.68 0.51 -10.20
CA GLY A 14 14.29 0.56 -9.79
C GLY A 14 13.60 -0.82 -9.80
N SER A 15 14.37 -1.91 -9.74
CA SER A 15 13.84 -3.28 -9.72
C SER A 15 13.29 -3.69 -8.35
N GLY A 16 13.59 -2.93 -7.30
CA GLY A 16 13.30 -3.29 -5.91
C GLY A 16 14.18 -4.42 -5.38
N SER A 17 15.20 -4.86 -6.12
CA SER A 17 16.14 -5.93 -5.73
C SER A 17 17.24 -5.40 -4.79
N TYR A 18 17.54 -4.10 -4.87
CA TYR A 18 18.63 -3.46 -4.12
C TYR A 18 19.98 -4.18 -4.33
N ALA A 19 20.34 -4.44 -5.58
CA ALA A 19 21.50 -5.25 -5.95
C ALA A 19 22.86 -4.56 -5.74
N THR A 20 22.89 -3.23 -5.60
CA THR A 20 24.14 -2.48 -5.51
C THR A 20 24.55 -2.27 -4.05
N ASP A 21 25.55 -3.02 -3.57
CA ASP A 21 26.13 -2.82 -2.24
C ASP A 21 27.09 -1.64 -2.22
N ILE A 22 26.82 -0.67 -1.34
CA ILE A 22 27.64 0.53 -1.13
C ILE A 22 28.25 0.60 0.28
N THR A 23 28.17 -0.48 1.05
CA THR A 23 28.62 -0.53 2.46
C THR A 23 30.06 -0.06 2.63
N ALA A 24 30.95 -0.45 1.70
CA ALA A 24 32.37 -0.07 1.73
C ALA A 24 32.61 1.44 1.53
N TYR A 25 31.65 2.18 0.97
CA TYR A 25 31.75 3.61 0.71
C TYR A 25 31.13 4.45 1.82
N VAL A 26 30.52 3.84 2.84
CA VAL A 26 30.04 4.59 4.00
C VAL A 26 31.25 5.10 4.78
N TRP A 27 31.49 6.41 4.76
CA TRP A 27 32.72 7.02 5.30
C TRP A 27 32.98 6.65 6.76
N ARG A 28 31.93 6.75 7.59
CA ARG A 28 31.91 6.31 8.99
C ARG A 28 30.51 5.85 9.35
N PHE A 29 30.40 4.75 10.11
CA PHE A 29 29.09 4.28 10.59
C PHE A 29 28.39 5.29 11.50
N ASP A 30 29.13 6.13 12.23
CA ASP A 30 28.55 7.22 13.02
C ASP A 30 27.83 8.28 12.16
N SER A 31 28.14 8.35 10.86
CA SER A 31 27.42 9.22 9.94
C SER A 31 26.04 8.69 9.58
N LEU A 32 25.80 7.37 9.74
CA LEU A 32 24.54 6.72 9.47
C LEU A 32 23.60 6.94 10.66
N ARG A 33 22.55 7.72 10.44
CA ARG A 33 21.54 8.02 11.47
C ARG A 33 20.15 7.83 10.92
N ILE A 34 19.38 6.97 11.59
CA ILE A 34 17.95 6.78 11.34
C ILE A 34 17.17 7.46 12.47
N SER A 35 16.22 8.32 12.12
CA SER A 35 15.34 9.00 13.09
C SER A 35 13.89 9.02 12.62
N GLY A 36 12.96 9.39 13.51
CA GLY A 36 11.54 9.57 13.13
C GLY A 36 10.75 8.28 12.98
N ARG A 37 11.27 7.13 13.44
CA ARG A 37 10.54 5.86 13.38
C ARG A 37 9.32 5.86 14.29
N GLY A 38 8.15 5.60 13.72
CA GLY A 38 6.91 5.40 14.45
C GLY A 38 6.37 6.67 15.12
N ARG A 39 5.68 6.48 16.24
CA ARG A 39 5.10 7.58 17.03
C ARG A 39 6.10 8.03 18.09
N ARG A 40 6.22 9.34 18.31
CA ARG A 40 7.03 9.90 19.40
C ARG A 40 6.34 9.83 20.78
N ALA A 41 5.02 9.81 20.78
CA ALA A 41 4.17 9.67 21.96
C ALA A 41 3.04 8.69 21.64
N ASP A 42 2.48 8.03 22.65
CA ASP A 42 1.51 6.93 22.48
C ASP A 42 0.31 7.31 21.59
N LEU A 43 -0.18 8.55 21.74
CA LEU A 43 -1.30 9.12 20.98
C LEU A 43 -0.86 10.06 19.86
N GLY A 44 0.44 10.20 19.60
CA GLY A 44 0.98 11.03 18.54
C GLY A 44 0.78 10.42 17.15
N ALA A 45 0.74 11.27 16.12
CA ALA A 45 0.81 10.79 14.75
C ALA A 45 2.15 10.10 14.47
N ALA A 46 2.14 9.09 13.60
CA ALA A 46 3.39 8.53 13.08
C ALA A 46 4.05 9.56 12.17
N SER A 47 5.37 9.75 12.31
CA SER A 47 6.15 10.61 11.42
C SER A 47 6.93 9.75 10.41
N PRO A 48 7.31 10.32 9.26
CA PRO A 48 8.23 9.65 8.34
C PRO A 48 9.57 9.35 9.00
N ALA A 49 10.08 8.14 8.82
CA ALA A 49 11.45 7.82 9.17
C ALA A 49 12.41 8.47 8.17
N THR A 50 13.49 9.04 8.68
CA THR A 50 14.54 9.70 7.89
C THR A 50 15.87 9.03 8.11
N LEU A 51 16.64 8.84 7.04
CA LEU A 51 18.01 8.36 7.04
C LEU A 51 18.95 9.47 6.56
N THR A 52 20.02 9.71 7.30
CA THR A 52 21.14 10.53 6.86
C THR A 52 22.41 9.70 6.89
N LEU A 53 23.25 9.79 5.87
CA LEU A 53 24.57 9.14 5.84
C LEU A 53 25.55 9.93 4.97
N SER A 54 26.85 9.73 5.21
CA SER A 54 27.92 10.31 4.41
C SER A 54 28.68 9.24 3.65
N LEU A 55 28.84 9.43 2.35
CA LEU A 55 29.55 8.52 1.46
C LEU A 55 30.90 9.11 1.04
N ASP A 56 31.91 8.24 0.97
CA ASP A 56 33.15 8.51 0.27
C ASP A 56 32.87 8.58 -1.23
N ASN A 57 33.28 9.68 -1.84
CA ASN A 57 33.10 9.98 -3.24
C ASN A 57 34.43 10.44 -3.88
N SER A 58 35.56 9.94 -3.36
CA SER A 58 36.90 10.19 -3.88
C SER A 58 37.08 9.85 -5.36
N ASP A 59 36.32 8.87 -5.88
CA ASP A 59 36.30 8.50 -7.31
C ASP A 59 35.15 9.15 -8.11
N GLY A 60 34.31 9.97 -7.46
CA GLY A 60 33.21 10.68 -8.09
C GLY A 60 32.01 9.82 -8.50
N ARG A 61 31.86 8.57 -8.01
CA ARG A 61 30.75 7.68 -8.38
C ARG A 61 29.37 8.14 -7.92
N PHE A 62 29.29 8.86 -6.78
CA PHE A 62 28.06 9.37 -6.18
C PHE A 62 27.80 10.83 -6.55
N SER A 63 28.49 11.34 -7.58
CA SER A 63 28.23 12.66 -8.16
C SER A 63 27.26 12.55 -9.33
N PRO A 64 25.97 12.94 -9.19
CA PRO A 64 24.97 12.73 -10.25
C PRO A 64 25.31 13.43 -11.58
N LYS A 65 26.11 14.50 -11.53
CA LYS A 65 26.56 15.28 -12.70
C LYS A 65 27.86 14.76 -13.32
N ASN A 66 28.50 13.74 -12.73
CA ASN A 66 29.74 13.18 -13.26
C ASN A 66 29.41 12.12 -14.32
N THR A 67 29.51 12.49 -15.60
CA THR A 67 29.22 11.61 -16.74
C THR A 67 30.13 10.39 -16.81
N GLY A 68 31.32 10.44 -16.19
CA GLY A 68 32.25 9.31 -16.11
C GLY A 68 32.13 8.47 -14.83
N GLY A 69 31.20 8.83 -13.92
CA GLY A 69 31.00 8.11 -12.66
C GLY A 69 30.26 6.78 -12.86
N ALA A 70 30.58 5.78 -12.02
CA ALA A 70 29.98 4.45 -12.13
C ALA A 70 28.44 4.43 -12.01
N TYR A 71 27.85 5.39 -11.28
CA TYR A 71 26.40 5.50 -11.08
C TYR A 71 25.79 6.71 -11.80
N TYR A 72 26.41 7.14 -12.90
CA TYR A 72 25.88 8.22 -13.72
C TYR A 72 24.46 7.88 -14.20
N ASN A 73 23.55 8.85 -14.08
CA ASN A 73 22.13 8.75 -14.43
C ASN A 73 21.28 7.74 -13.64
N THR A 74 21.87 6.97 -12.72
CA THR A 74 21.13 5.99 -11.88
C THR A 74 21.12 6.38 -10.40
N PHE A 75 22.14 7.12 -9.93
CA PHE A 75 22.14 7.71 -8.60
C PHE A 75 21.52 9.11 -8.62
N HIS A 76 20.23 9.18 -8.32
CA HIS A 76 19.42 10.41 -8.35
C HIS A 76 18.44 10.47 -7.17
N PRO A 77 17.85 11.65 -6.87
CA PRO A 77 16.70 11.72 -5.97
C PRO A 77 15.61 10.76 -6.44
N TYR A 78 14.91 10.12 -5.50
CA TYR A 78 13.94 9.03 -5.68
C TYR A 78 14.51 7.64 -5.99
N ALA A 79 15.83 7.47 -6.10
CA ALA A 79 16.43 6.13 -6.11
C ALA A 79 16.23 5.44 -4.76
N GLY A 80 16.04 4.11 -4.78
CA GLY A 80 15.79 3.34 -3.57
C GLY A 80 17.05 3.11 -2.74
N ILE A 81 16.91 3.15 -1.42
CA ILE A 81 17.98 2.80 -0.47
C ILE A 81 17.45 1.90 0.66
N ARG A 82 18.27 0.94 1.07
CA ARG A 82 17.99 0.01 2.17
C ARG A 82 19.20 -0.13 3.08
N VAL A 83 18.93 -0.23 4.38
CA VAL A 83 19.92 -0.51 5.42
C VAL A 83 19.50 -1.76 6.19
N ARG A 84 20.41 -2.74 6.27
CA ARG A 84 20.22 -3.98 7.01
C ARG A 84 21.32 -4.18 8.06
N ALA A 85 20.99 -4.89 9.13
CA ALA A 85 21.97 -5.36 10.10
C ALA A 85 21.78 -6.86 10.32
N THR A 86 22.89 -7.60 10.34
CA THR A 86 22.89 -9.03 10.66
C THR A 86 23.49 -9.24 12.03
N TYR A 87 22.73 -9.83 12.93
CA TYR A 87 23.14 -10.18 14.27
C TYR A 87 22.80 -11.65 14.55
N ASN A 88 23.79 -12.44 14.95
CA ASN A 88 23.63 -13.86 15.26
C ASN A 88 22.93 -14.66 14.13
N ALA A 89 23.37 -14.46 12.89
CA ALA A 89 22.81 -15.05 11.66
C ALA A 89 21.34 -14.67 11.34
N ILE A 90 20.77 -13.68 12.03
CA ILE A 90 19.45 -13.11 11.72
C ILE A 90 19.65 -11.73 11.10
N THR A 91 19.06 -11.50 9.92
CA THR A 91 19.09 -10.21 9.21
C THR A 91 17.85 -9.39 9.54
N TYR A 92 18.06 -8.14 9.93
CA TYR A 92 17.01 -7.18 10.26
C TYR A 92 17.03 -6.02 9.25
N ASP A 93 15.88 -5.75 8.62
CA ASP A 93 15.68 -4.55 7.81
C ASP A 93 15.45 -3.35 8.74
N LEU A 94 16.41 -2.43 8.79
CA LEU A 94 16.37 -1.30 9.71
C LEU A 94 15.80 -0.03 9.08
N PHE A 95 15.99 0.12 7.76
CA PHE A 95 15.45 1.21 6.98
C PHE A 95 15.26 0.77 5.52
N LYS A 96 14.14 1.16 4.93
CA LYS A 96 13.86 1.06 3.50
C LYS A 96 13.15 2.33 3.07
N GLY A 97 13.62 2.97 2.02
CA GLY A 97 13.04 4.22 1.56
C GLY A 97 13.66 4.71 0.26
N ILE A 98 13.44 5.99 -0.01
CA ILE A 98 13.89 6.70 -1.20
C ILE A 98 14.84 7.84 -0.83
N ILE A 99 15.80 8.12 -1.70
CA ILE A 99 16.70 9.26 -1.56
C ILE A 99 15.92 10.55 -1.82
N THR A 100 15.88 11.47 -0.86
CA THR A 100 15.17 12.76 -1.00
C THR A 100 16.12 13.89 -1.37
N GLY A 101 17.41 13.76 -1.06
CA GLY A 101 18.40 14.79 -1.35
C GLY A 101 19.82 14.26 -1.39
N ILE A 102 20.61 14.81 -2.32
CA ILE A 102 22.02 14.49 -2.53
C ILE A 102 22.81 15.79 -2.49
N GLY A 103 23.68 15.92 -1.50
CA GLY A 103 24.59 17.06 -1.33
C GLY A 103 26.03 16.64 -1.61
N VAL A 104 26.56 16.97 -2.80
CA VAL A 104 27.96 16.71 -3.14
C VAL A 104 28.84 17.82 -2.57
N LYS A 105 29.87 17.46 -1.80
CA LYS A 105 30.91 18.39 -1.34
C LYS A 105 32.12 18.31 -2.28
N PRO A 106 32.36 19.30 -3.15
CA PRO A 106 33.39 19.22 -4.19
C PRO A 106 34.78 19.63 -3.68
N HIS A 107 35.17 19.21 -2.47
CA HIS A 107 36.51 19.50 -1.94
C HIS A 107 37.49 18.38 -2.30
N ILE A 108 38.63 18.75 -2.88
CA ILE A 108 39.65 17.81 -3.34
C ILE A 108 40.26 16.94 -2.22
N ASN A 109 40.26 17.44 -0.98
CA ASN A 109 40.80 16.73 0.19
C ASN A 109 39.73 16.01 1.04
N ASP A 110 38.44 16.20 0.71
CA ASP A 110 37.32 15.69 1.48
C ASP A 110 36.11 15.54 0.54
N ALA A 111 36.25 14.60 -0.39
CA ALA A 111 35.27 14.30 -1.42
C ALA A 111 34.14 13.45 -0.80
N LEU A 112 33.26 14.10 -0.05
CA LEU A 112 32.11 13.46 0.59
C LEU A 112 30.81 13.79 -0.14
N VAL A 113 29.86 12.85 -0.07
CA VAL A 113 28.47 13.06 -0.48
C VAL A 113 27.55 12.83 0.71
N TYR A 114 26.73 13.82 1.03
CA TYR A 114 25.69 13.72 2.03
C TYR A 114 24.40 13.23 1.37
N VAL A 115 23.90 12.08 1.84
CA VAL A 115 22.66 11.50 1.36
C VAL A 115 21.61 11.64 2.45
N THR A 116 20.48 12.19 2.06
CA THR A 116 19.25 12.23 2.87
C THR A 116 18.21 11.36 2.19
N ALA A 117 17.55 10.51 2.98
CA ALA A 117 16.53 9.59 2.50
C ALA A 117 15.36 9.57 3.49
N ALA A 118 14.17 9.24 2.98
CA ALA A 118 12.96 9.10 3.77
C ALA A 118 12.22 7.82 3.39
N ASP A 119 11.46 7.28 4.34
CA ASP A 119 10.60 6.13 4.07
C ASP A 119 9.36 6.52 3.23
N PHE A 120 8.54 5.52 2.89
CA PHE A 120 7.34 5.76 2.08
C PHE A 120 6.23 6.53 2.83
N MET A 121 6.32 6.69 4.15
CA MET A 121 5.41 7.57 4.89
C MET A 121 5.62 9.04 4.50
N TRP A 122 6.83 9.41 4.06
CA TRP A 122 7.11 10.75 3.50
C TRP A 122 6.31 11.03 2.23
N ALA A 123 6.08 10.00 1.41
CA ALA A 123 5.26 10.11 0.20
C ALA A 123 3.79 10.25 0.59
N LEU A 124 3.31 9.40 1.50
CA LEU A 124 1.91 9.44 1.96
C LEU A 124 1.54 10.78 2.61
N GLU A 125 2.43 11.40 3.37
CA GLU A 125 2.24 12.73 3.96
C GLU A 125 2.02 13.82 2.89
N ARG A 126 2.61 13.64 1.70
CA ARG A 126 2.59 14.62 0.60
C ARG A 126 1.49 14.34 -0.42
N THR A 127 0.94 13.15 -0.43
CA THR A 127 -0.08 12.76 -1.41
C THR A 127 -1.47 13.13 -0.90
N SER A 128 -2.22 13.88 -1.70
CA SER A 128 -3.64 14.12 -1.46
C SER A 128 -4.47 13.07 -2.17
N VAL A 129 -5.08 12.16 -1.42
CA VAL A 129 -5.95 11.10 -1.95
C VAL A 129 -7.42 11.45 -1.77
N ARG A 130 -8.26 11.10 -2.76
CA ARG A 130 -9.73 11.17 -2.67
C ARG A 130 -10.30 9.80 -2.98
N LEU A 131 -10.98 9.21 -2.00
CA LEU A 131 -11.66 7.93 -2.18
C LEU A 131 -13.16 8.18 -2.42
N PRO A 132 -13.82 7.36 -3.27
CA PRO A 132 -15.27 7.30 -3.32
C PRO A 132 -15.84 6.77 -1.99
N LEU A 133 -17.14 6.96 -1.79
CA LEU A 133 -17.82 6.49 -0.58
C LEU A 133 -17.73 4.95 -0.50
N MET A 134 -17.21 4.46 0.63
CA MET A 134 -17.13 3.03 0.97
C MET A 134 -17.96 2.80 2.24
N GLU A 135 -18.95 1.91 2.17
CA GLU A 135 -19.84 1.59 3.30
C GLU A 135 -19.63 0.14 3.77
N ASN A 136 -19.82 -0.11 5.07
CA ASN A 136 -19.74 -1.45 5.67
C ASN A 136 -18.41 -2.19 5.47
N HIS A 137 -17.29 -1.47 5.39
CA HIS A 137 -15.95 -2.06 5.24
C HIS A 137 -15.15 -2.12 6.52
N HIS A 138 -14.29 -3.12 6.57
CA HIS A 138 -13.24 -3.19 7.58
C HIS A 138 -12.23 -2.04 7.37
N PRO A 139 -11.71 -1.42 8.44
CA PRO A 139 -10.73 -0.35 8.34
C PRO A 139 -9.47 -0.75 7.54
N GLY A 140 -9.07 -2.02 7.57
CA GLY A 140 -7.94 -2.52 6.78
C GLY A 140 -8.14 -2.35 5.27
N VAL A 141 -9.33 -2.66 4.75
CA VAL A 141 -9.67 -2.49 3.33
C VAL A 141 -9.61 -1.01 2.95
N ILE A 142 -10.11 -0.12 3.81
CA ILE A 142 -10.07 1.34 3.57
C ILE A 142 -8.62 1.84 3.56
N ILE A 143 -7.78 1.37 4.48
CA ILE A 143 -6.36 1.74 4.56
C ILE A 143 -5.63 1.27 3.30
N ASP A 144 -5.81 0.02 2.90
CA ASP A 144 -5.16 -0.50 1.69
C ASP A 144 -5.59 0.28 0.45
N ARG A 145 -6.87 0.64 0.35
CA ARG A 145 -7.36 1.48 -0.76
C ARG A 145 -6.78 2.88 -0.73
N LEU A 146 -6.61 3.46 0.44
CA LEU A 146 -5.91 4.73 0.60
C LEU A 146 -4.46 4.62 0.11
N LEU A 147 -3.79 3.52 0.43
CA LEU A 147 -2.41 3.27 0.02
C LEU A 147 -2.30 3.00 -1.49
N ASP A 148 -3.20 2.22 -2.09
CA ASP A 148 -3.23 1.99 -3.55
C ASP A 148 -3.33 3.32 -4.28
N HIS A 149 -4.25 4.21 -3.88
CA HIS A 149 -4.40 5.54 -4.48
C HIS A 149 -3.27 6.52 -4.15
N ALA A 150 -2.47 6.25 -3.11
CA ALA A 150 -1.32 7.06 -2.76
C ALA A 150 -0.06 6.67 -3.57
N GLU A 151 -0.03 5.47 -4.14
CA GLU A 151 1.04 4.99 -5.00
C GLU A 151 1.06 5.79 -6.32
N ILE A 152 2.26 5.99 -6.87
CA ILE A 152 2.47 6.81 -8.07
C ILE A 152 2.87 5.91 -9.23
N GLY A 153 2.32 6.18 -10.41
CA GLY A 153 2.66 5.46 -11.63
C GLY A 153 1.73 4.29 -11.89
N GLU A 154 0.43 4.57 -11.84
CA GLU A 154 -0.62 3.61 -12.18
C GLU A 154 -0.53 3.22 -13.65
N HIS A 155 -0.49 1.92 -13.92
CA HIS A 155 -0.37 1.34 -15.26
C HIS A 155 -1.70 0.89 -15.85
N VAL A 156 -2.75 0.86 -15.04
CA VAL A 156 -4.09 0.59 -15.52
C VAL A 156 -4.67 1.91 -16.04
N ASP A 157 -4.88 2.03 -17.36
CA ASP A 157 -5.48 3.24 -17.99
C ASP A 157 -6.86 3.57 -17.43
N ASN A 158 -7.54 2.55 -16.90
CA ASN A 158 -8.80 2.69 -16.23
C ASN A 158 -8.67 2.43 -14.72
N PRO A 159 -7.95 3.31 -13.99
CA PRO A 159 -7.60 3.07 -12.59
C PRO A 159 -8.81 3.18 -11.64
N ILE A 160 -9.92 3.70 -12.18
CA ILE A 160 -11.16 4.02 -11.48
C ILE A 160 -12.28 3.75 -12.48
N PHE A 161 -12.51 2.49 -12.87
CA PHE A 161 -13.41 2.06 -13.96
C PHE A 161 -14.41 3.11 -14.47
N LYS A 162 -13.91 4.02 -15.31
CA LYS A 162 -14.62 5.14 -15.89
C LYS A 162 -15.52 4.55 -16.95
N ASP A 163 -16.78 4.35 -16.58
CA ASP A 163 -17.93 4.03 -17.43
C ASP A 163 -17.87 2.83 -18.38
N ASP A 164 -16.75 2.10 -18.48
CA ASP A 164 -16.59 0.96 -19.38
C ASP A 164 -15.67 -0.15 -18.82
N LEU A 165 -15.44 -1.19 -19.64
CA LEU A 165 -14.52 -2.30 -19.40
C LEU A 165 -13.26 -2.19 -20.29
N THR A 166 -12.81 -0.96 -20.60
CA THR A 166 -11.64 -0.77 -21.46
C THR A 166 -10.41 -1.47 -20.89
N GLY A 167 -9.72 -2.23 -21.75
CA GLY A 167 -8.57 -3.07 -21.38
C GLY A 167 -8.94 -4.47 -20.88
N TYR A 168 -10.20 -4.72 -20.50
CA TYR A 168 -10.66 -6.04 -20.07
C TYR A 168 -11.21 -6.87 -21.23
N SER A 169 -10.88 -8.15 -21.23
CA SER A 169 -11.40 -9.17 -22.13
C SER A 169 -11.77 -10.44 -21.35
N VAL A 170 -12.58 -11.31 -21.95
CA VAL A 170 -12.90 -12.62 -21.37
C VAL A 170 -11.71 -13.54 -21.54
N LEU A 171 -11.27 -14.13 -20.43
CA LEU A 171 -10.31 -15.24 -20.45
C LEU A 171 -11.10 -16.56 -20.43
N GLY A 172 -10.82 -17.45 -21.37
CA GLY A 172 -11.51 -18.74 -21.45
C GLY A 172 -12.99 -18.61 -21.83
N THR A 173 -13.86 -19.29 -21.08
CA THR A 173 -15.31 -19.33 -21.32
C THR A 173 -16.08 -18.69 -20.16
N GLY A 174 -16.83 -17.63 -20.46
CA GLY A 174 -17.59 -16.91 -19.45
C GLY A 174 -18.12 -15.58 -19.97
N THR A 175 -18.71 -14.79 -19.08
CA THR A 175 -19.16 -13.43 -19.37
C THR A 175 -18.61 -12.48 -18.33
N ASN A 176 -18.04 -11.37 -18.79
CA ASN A 176 -17.55 -10.28 -17.97
C ASN A 176 -18.51 -9.10 -18.10
N THR A 177 -19.16 -8.73 -17.01
CA THR A 177 -20.18 -7.69 -16.96
C THR A 177 -19.76 -6.57 -16.03
N ARG A 178 -19.99 -5.33 -16.45
CA ARG A 178 -19.79 -4.15 -15.64
C ARG A 178 -20.86 -4.08 -14.54
N VAL A 179 -20.45 -3.87 -13.29
CA VAL A 179 -21.33 -3.76 -12.12
C VAL A 179 -21.32 -2.34 -11.57
N THR A 180 -22.48 -1.70 -11.54
CA THR A 180 -22.64 -0.32 -11.03
C THR A 180 -23.02 -0.22 -9.56
N THR A 181 -23.29 -1.34 -8.89
CA THR A 181 -23.75 -1.40 -7.50
C THR A 181 -23.06 -2.53 -6.72
N GLY A 182 -22.57 -2.25 -5.51
CA GLY A 182 -21.92 -3.27 -4.71
C GLY A 182 -21.25 -2.73 -3.46
N ILE A 183 -20.58 -3.62 -2.74
CA ILE A 183 -19.90 -3.32 -1.48
C ILE A 183 -18.64 -2.47 -1.69
N VAL A 184 -17.73 -2.86 -2.60
CA VAL A 184 -16.59 -2.03 -3.01
C VAL A 184 -16.92 -1.41 -4.35
N LEU A 185 -17.08 -0.08 -4.36
CA LEU A 185 -17.25 0.72 -5.56
C LEU A 185 -16.11 1.72 -5.63
N GLU A 186 -15.05 1.38 -6.33
CA GLU A 186 -14.02 2.37 -6.70
C GLU A 186 -14.52 3.17 -7.90
N ALA A 187 -15.56 3.98 -7.65
CA ALA A 187 -16.46 4.58 -8.66
C ALA A 187 -17.18 3.48 -9.50
N PRO A 188 -18.06 3.78 -10.48
CA PRO A 188 -19.24 2.94 -10.75
C PRO A 188 -18.99 1.65 -11.54
N ALA A 189 -17.84 0.99 -11.42
CA ALA A 189 -17.63 -0.34 -11.96
C ALA A 189 -16.81 -1.24 -11.06
N ALA A 190 -17.46 -2.25 -10.47
CA ALA A 190 -16.79 -3.52 -10.23
C ALA A 190 -16.98 -4.39 -11.48
N LEU A 191 -16.09 -5.34 -11.73
CA LEU A 191 -16.30 -6.35 -12.76
C LEU A 191 -16.93 -7.58 -12.11
N GLU A 192 -18.00 -8.13 -12.69
CA GLU A 192 -18.50 -9.46 -12.36
C GLU A 192 -18.15 -10.42 -13.48
N SER A 193 -17.50 -11.52 -13.13
CA SER A 193 -17.18 -12.60 -14.05
C SER A 193 -18.03 -13.81 -13.68
N VAL A 194 -18.86 -14.24 -14.63
CA VAL A 194 -19.61 -15.49 -14.55
C VAL A 194 -18.87 -16.49 -15.42
N THR A 195 -18.17 -17.43 -14.78
CA THR A 195 -17.34 -18.41 -15.47
C THR A 195 -18.10 -19.71 -15.67
N THR A 196 -17.82 -20.42 -16.78
CA THR A 196 -18.43 -21.73 -17.07
C THR A 196 -17.42 -22.87 -17.00
N ALA A 197 -16.14 -22.58 -16.75
CA ALA A 197 -15.08 -23.56 -16.61
C ALA A 197 -13.98 -23.02 -15.69
N VAL A 198 -13.16 -23.94 -15.15
CA VAL A 198 -11.85 -23.58 -14.59
C VAL A 198 -11.00 -22.88 -15.64
N THR A 199 -10.01 -22.10 -15.19
CA THR A 199 -9.15 -21.22 -16.00
C THR A 199 -9.85 -20.09 -16.75
N SER A 200 -11.15 -19.94 -16.56
CA SER A 200 -11.92 -18.83 -17.12
C SER A 200 -12.03 -17.66 -16.15
N GLY A 201 -12.24 -16.46 -16.70
CA GLY A 201 -12.35 -15.23 -15.93
C GLY A 201 -12.14 -14.00 -16.81
N TRP A 202 -11.26 -13.11 -16.36
CA TRP A 202 -10.93 -11.89 -17.09
C TRP A 202 -9.43 -11.76 -17.34
N ARG A 203 -9.10 -11.04 -18.42
CA ARG A 203 -7.76 -10.61 -18.77
C ARG A 203 -7.76 -9.10 -18.93
N TYR A 204 -6.86 -8.42 -18.23
CA TYR A 204 -6.56 -7.02 -18.41
C TYR A 204 -5.26 -6.87 -19.19
N THR A 205 -5.32 -6.23 -20.36
CA THR A 205 -4.13 -5.89 -21.15
C THR A 205 -3.58 -4.55 -20.67
N ILE A 206 -2.31 -4.54 -20.27
CA ILE A 206 -1.64 -3.31 -19.82
C ILE A 206 -1.34 -2.44 -21.05
N PRO A 207 -1.92 -1.24 -21.12
CA PRO A 207 -1.64 -0.30 -22.19
C PRO A 207 -0.22 0.22 -22.05
N HIS A 208 0.49 0.32 -23.17
CA HIS A 208 1.85 0.81 -23.22
C HIS A 208 2.11 1.45 -24.58
N SER A 209 2.96 2.47 -24.62
CA SER A 209 3.28 3.16 -25.88
C SER A 209 4.45 2.52 -26.63
N ALA A 210 5.28 1.76 -25.93
CA ALA A 210 6.38 0.98 -26.48
C ALA A 210 6.74 -0.17 -25.53
N ASP A 211 7.10 -1.33 -26.07
CA ASP A 211 7.40 -2.54 -25.29
C ASP A 211 8.53 -2.30 -24.26
N SER A 212 9.48 -1.43 -24.62
CA SER A 212 10.62 -1.05 -23.76
C SER A 212 10.22 -0.35 -22.47
N GLU A 213 8.96 0.09 -22.33
CA GLU A 213 8.42 0.63 -21.08
C GLU A 213 8.32 -0.43 -19.99
N PHE A 214 8.03 -1.68 -20.37
CA PHE A 214 7.78 -2.78 -19.43
C PHE A 214 8.80 -3.93 -19.56
N GLN A 215 9.53 -4.05 -20.67
CA GLN A 215 10.56 -5.08 -20.84
C GLN A 215 11.63 -5.03 -19.73
N SER A 216 11.88 -6.17 -19.07
CA SER A 216 12.81 -6.29 -17.93
C SER A 216 12.46 -5.45 -16.70
N VAL A 217 11.23 -4.93 -16.61
CA VAL A 217 10.78 -4.12 -15.48
C VAL A 217 9.98 -4.97 -14.51
N LYS A 218 10.20 -4.74 -13.21
CA LYS A 218 9.45 -5.39 -12.14
C LYS A 218 8.19 -4.61 -11.79
N VAL A 219 7.05 -5.28 -11.84
CA VAL A 219 5.73 -4.71 -11.51
C VAL A 219 5.08 -5.44 -10.35
N GLN A 220 4.17 -4.74 -9.68
CA GLN A 220 3.29 -5.30 -8.68
C GLN A 220 1.85 -4.98 -9.07
N ALA A 221 1.05 -6.03 -9.24
CA ALA A 221 -0.37 -5.94 -9.54
C ALA A 221 -1.17 -6.47 -8.35
N SER A 222 -2.26 -5.80 -8.03
CA SER A 222 -3.19 -6.22 -6.99
C SER A 222 -4.62 -5.95 -7.40
N CYS A 223 -5.55 -6.77 -6.92
CA CYS A 223 -6.98 -6.52 -7.05
C CYS A 223 -7.72 -7.00 -5.81
N TYR A 224 -8.94 -6.50 -5.64
CA TYR A 224 -9.88 -7.02 -4.65
C TYR A 224 -10.80 -8.02 -5.31
N VAL A 225 -11.00 -9.17 -4.68
CA VAL A 225 -11.91 -10.20 -5.17
C VAL A 225 -12.85 -10.68 -4.06
N TRP A 226 -14.08 -10.97 -4.43
CA TRP A 226 -15.09 -11.61 -3.56
C TRP A 226 -16.12 -12.33 -4.42
N THR A 227 -16.93 -13.19 -3.81
CA THR A 227 -18.09 -13.76 -4.50
C THR A 227 -19.39 -13.07 -4.07
N PRO A 228 -20.29 -12.74 -5.02
CA PRO A 228 -21.65 -12.31 -4.69
C PRO A 228 -22.59 -13.49 -4.34
N LEU A 229 -22.16 -14.74 -4.56
CA LEU A 229 -22.97 -15.93 -4.38
C LEU A 229 -22.42 -16.79 -3.24
N PRO A 230 -23.21 -17.08 -2.18
CA PRO A 230 -22.77 -17.94 -1.08
C PRO A 230 -22.36 -19.36 -1.51
N ALA A 231 -22.88 -19.85 -2.65
CA ALA A 231 -22.57 -21.17 -3.16
C ALA A 231 -21.14 -21.29 -3.72
N ASP A 232 -20.52 -20.16 -4.08
CA ASP A 232 -19.17 -20.10 -4.65
C ASP A 232 -18.10 -19.76 -3.58
N GLU A 233 -18.51 -19.59 -2.31
CA GLU A 233 -17.57 -19.42 -1.20
C GLU A 233 -16.74 -20.69 -1.01
N GLY A 234 -15.43 -20.53 -0.77
CA GLY A 234 -14.49 -21.64 -0.66
C GLY A 234 -13.82 -22.02 -1.98
N GLU A 235 -14.29 -21.51 -3.12
CA GLU A 235 -13.61 -21.69 -4.40
C GLU A 235 -12.33 -20.84 -4.49
N THR A 236 -11.39 -21.25 -5.33
CA THR A 236 -10.05 -20.63 -5.44
C THR A 236 -9.98 -19.73 -6.67
N PHE A 237 -9.74 -18.45 -6.41
CA PHE A 237 -9.38 -17.45 -7.41
C PHE A 237 -7.86 -17.32 -7.50
N THR A 238 -7.36 -17.13 -8.72
CA THR A 238 -5.95 -16.89 -9.00
C THR A 238 -5.79 -15.59 -9.78
N ILE A 239 -4.96 -14.69 -9.28
CA ILE A 239 -4.39 -13.61 -10.08
C ILE A 239 -3.07 -14.08 -10.69
N ARG A 240 -2.84 -13.72 -11.94
CA ARG A 240 -1.65 -14.10 -12.70
C ARG A 240 -1.08 -12.88 -13.40
N LEU A 241 0.24 -12.72 -13.25
CA LEU A 241 1.03 -11.83 -14.08
C LEU A 241 1.64 -12.63 -15.22
N GLY A 242 1.51 -12.14 -16.44
CA GLY A 242 2.19 -12.74 -17.58
C GLY A 242 2.42 -11.77 -18.72
N ASP A 243 3.17 -12.24 -19.70
CA ASP A 243 3.54 -11.52 -20.91
C ASP A 243 3.44 -12.40 -22.16
N SER A 244 3.71 -11.84 -23.34
CA SER A 244 3.63 -12.61 -24.60
C SER A 244 4.55 -13.84 -24.63
N VAL A 245 5.51 -13.98 -23.71
CA VAL A 245 6.40 -15.15 -23.58
C VAL A 245 5.78 -16.21 -22.67
N GLY A 246 5.04 -15.81 -21.63
CA GLY A 246 4.24 -16.72 -20.84
C GLY A 246 3.89 -16.23 -19.44
N VAL A 247 3.72 -17.19 -18.53
CA VAL A 247 3.35 -16.92 -17.14
C VAL A 247 4.59 -16.56 -16.32
N ILE A 248 4.52 -15.45 -15.59
CA ILE A 248 5.63 -14.94 -14.78
C ILE A 248 5.43 -15.34 -13.32
N ALA A 249 4.26 -15.01 -12.78
CA ALA A 249 3.92 -15.25 -11.38
C ALA A 249 2.42 -15.40 -11.20
N THR A 250 2.03 -16.12 -10.15
CA THR A 250 0.64 -16.29 -9.74
C THR A 250 0.51 -16.09 -8.23
N ALA A 251 -0.66 -15.64 -7.81
CA ALA A 251 -1.06 -15.62 -6.41
C ALA A 251 -2.51 -16.07 -6.31
N THR A 252 -2.85 -16.80 -5.26
CA THR A 252 -4.17 -17.41 -5.09
C THR A 252 -4.84 -16.94 -3.81
N VAL A 253 -6.17 -16.93 -3.82
CA VAL A 253 -6.99 -16.65 -2.64
C VAL A 253 -8.27 -17.49 -2.70
N THR A 254 -8.73 -17.91 -1.53
CA THR A 254 -10.04 -18.57 -1.38
C THR A 254 -11.13 -17.51 -1.31
N LEU A 255 -12.13 -17.62 -2.17
CA LEU A 255 -13.25 -16.68 -2.27
C LEU A 255 -14.09 -16.70 -0.99
N THR A 256 -14.46 -15.50 -0.56
CA THR A 256 -15.43 -15.25 0.50
C THR A 256 -16.43 -14.20 0.03
N SER A 257 -17.53 -14.02 0.76
CA SER A 257 -18.46 -12.90 0.52
C SER A 257 -17.87 -11.52 0.84
N GLN A 258 -16.70 -11.46 1.49
CA GLN A 258 -16.01 -10.22 1.81
C GLN A 258 -14.88 -9.93 0.82
N PRO A 259 -14.60 -8.66 0.48
CA PRO A 259 -13.49 -8.29 -0.39
C PRO A 259 -12.15 -8.68 0.23
N GLN A 260 -11.36 -9.43 -0.53
CA GLN A 260 -10.01 -9.82 -0.17
C GLN A 260 -9.02 -9.28 -1.19
N ARG A 261 -7.92 -8.69 -0.72
CA ARG A 261 -6.83 -8.24 -1.58
C ARG A 261 -5.98 -9.44 -1.97
N VAL A 262 -5.66 -9.55 -3.26
CA VAL A 262 -4.69 -10.50 -3.78
C VAL A 262 -3.65 -9.75 -4.59
N THR A 263 -2.37 -10.05 -4.34
CA THR A 263 -1.24 -9.33 -4.92
C THR A 263 -0.28 -10.31 -5.59
N VAL A 264 0.19 -9.96 -6.79
CA VAL A 264 1.22 -10.69 -7.53
C VAL A 264 2.31 -9.72 -7.97
N SER A 265 3.56 -10.15 -7.91
CA SER A 265 4.69 -9.37 -8.41
C SER A 265 5.61 -10.25 -9.24
N GLY A 266 6.27 -9.64 -10.22
CA GLY A 266 7.17 -10.33 -11.12
C GLY A 266 7.87 -9.36 -12.06
N THR A 267 8.90 -9.87 -12.75
CA THR A 267 9.65 -9.11 -13.75
C THR A 267 9.23 -9.58 -15.13
N PHE A 268 8.80 -8.65 -15.98
CA PHE A 268 8.47 -8.96 -17.38
C PHE A 268 9.70 -9.35 -18.18
N ASN A 269 9.51 -10.20 -19.19
CA ASN A 269 10.59 -10.65 -20.04
C ASN A 269 11.16 -9.48 -20.88
N GLY A 270 12.47 -9.47 -21.12
CA GLY A 270 13.12 -8.48 -21.97
C GLY A 270 12.76 -8.57 -23.46
N ALA A 271 12.13 -9.67 -23.89
CA ALA A 271 11.63 -9.87 -25.25
C ALA A 271 10.09 -9.85 -25.36
N ALA A 272 9.39 -9.49 -24.28
CA ALA A 272 7.93 -9.40 -24.27
C ALA A 272 7.43 -8.23 -25.12
N THR A 273 6.30 -8.45 -25.79
CA THR A 273 5.59 -7.49 -26.66
C THR A 273 4.20 -7.15 -26.14
N ASP A 274 3.64 -7.99 -25.27
CA ASP A 274 2.34 -7.79 -24.65
C ASP A 274 2.46 -8.12 -23.16
N PHE A 275 1.72 -7.38 -22.34
CA PHE A 275 1.77 -7.48 -20.89
C PHE A 275 0.34 -7.58 -20.35
N TYR A 276 0.09 -8.56 -19.50
CA TYR A 276 -1.25 -8.85 -19.02
C TYR A 276 -1.32 -9.22 -17.55
N ILE A 277 -2.47 -8.89 -16.98
CA ILE A 277 -2.91 -9.32 -15.66
C ILE A 277 -4.16 -10.13 -15.87
N ASP A 278 -4.19 -11.37 -15.40
CA ASP A 278 -5.34 -12.24 -15.52
C ASP A 278 -5.91 -12.54 -14.14
N GLY A 279 -7.23 -12.60 -14.04
CA GLY A 279 -7.95 -13.08 -12.86
C GLY A 279 -8.89 -14.21 -13.25
N TYR A 280 -8.68 -15.41 -12.71
CA TYR A 280 -9.43 -16.59 -13.13
C TYR A 280 -9.66 -17.60 -12.02
N MET A 281 -10.69 -18.43 -12.21
CA MET A 281 -11.02 -19.52 -11.29
C MET A 281 -10.12 -20.73 -11.50
N THR A 282 -9.67 -21.35 -10.42
CA THR A 282 -8.75 -22.50 -10.48
C THR A 282 -9.37 -23.80 -9.99
N SER A 283 -10.24 -23.76 -8.98
CA SER A 283 -10.86 -24.96 -8.39
C SER A 283 -12.12 -25.41 -9.14
N ALA A 284 -13.06 -24.49 -9.36
CA ALA A 284 -14.31 -24.75 -10.08
C ALA A 284 -14.79 -23.51 -10.82
N ALA A 285 -15.75 -23.68 -11.75
CA ALA A 285 -16.45 -22.55 -12.33
C ALA A 285 -17.29 -21.86 -11.24
N ALA A 286 -17.16 -20.55 -11.13
CA ALA A 286 -17.83 -19.73 -10.12
C ALA A 286 -18.15 -18.33 -10.66
N THR A 287 -19.04 -17.63 -9.95
CA THR A 287 -19.25 -16.19 -10.13
C THR A 287 -18.42 -15.43 -9.10
N PHE A 288 -17.63 -14.48 -9.56
CA PHE A 288 -16.84 -13.63 -8.68
C PHE A 288 -16.86 -12.19 -9.16
N ARG A 289 -16.69 -11.27 -8.20
CA ARG A 289 -16.54 -9.84 -8.43
C ARG A 289 -15.10 -9.42 -8.18
N THR A 290 -14.64 -8.49 -9.00
CA THR A 290 -13.32 -7.88 -8.89
C THR A 290 -13.48 -6.36 -8.78
N GLY A 291 -12.80 -5.76 -7.81
CA GLY A 291 -12.63 -4.31 -7.69
C GLY A 291 -11.66 -3.77 -8.75
N ALA A 292 -11.24 -2.50 -8.65
CA ALA A 292 -10.25 -1.99 -9.60
C ALA A 292 -8.93 -2.73 -9.41
N ILE A 293 -8.35 -3.10 -10.55
CA ILE A 293 -6.97 -3.55 -10.58
C ILE A 293 -6.11 -2.31 -10.32
N HIS A 294 -5.11 -2.52 -9.47
CA HIS A 294 -4.05 -1.58 -9.17
C HIS A 294 -2.74 -2.19 -9.67
N CYS A 295 -2.02 -1.50 -10.55
CA CYS A 295 -0.75 -1.98 -11.06
C CYS A 295 0.28 -0.84 -11.12
N VAL A 296 1.40 -1.04 -10.44
CA VAL A 296 2.50 -0.07 -10.38
C VAL A 296 3.85 -0.76 -10.54
N PHE A 297 4.88 0.03 -10.85
CA PHE A 297 6.25 -0.45 -10.70
C PHE A 297 6.52 -0.88 -9.25
N SER A 298 7.28 -1.96 -9.06
CA SER A 298 7.59 -2.48 -7.72
C SER A 298 8.32 -1.47 -6.82
N LYS A 299 9.04 -0.51 -7.41
CA LYS A 299 9.69 0.60 -6.69
C LYS A 299 8.70 1.65 -6.15
N SER A 300 7.53 1.77 -6.77
CA SER A 300 6.48 2.70 -6.40
C SER A 300 5.50 2.11 -5.39
N ALA A 301 5.47 0.77 -5.27
CA ALA A 301 4.61 0.07 -4.35
C ALA A 301 4.94 0.40 -2.89
N ILE A 302 3.93 0.79 -2.11
CA ILE A 302 4.08 1.03 -0.68
C ILE A 302 4.10 -0.35 0.01
N PRO A 303 5.15 -0.69 0.80
CA PRO A 303 5.19 -1.96 1.50
C PRO A 303 4.05 -2.09 2.51
N ARG A 304 3.34 -3.23 2.51
CA ARG A 304 2.25 -3.52 3.44
C ARG A 304 2.54 -4.83 4.16
N ASP A 305 2.57 -4.79 5.48
CA ASP A 305 2.88 -5.97 6.31
C ASP A 305 1.67 -6.93 6.44
N ILE A 306 0.49 -6.46 6.07
CA ILE A 306 -0.77 -7.23 6.07
C ILE A 306 -0.98 -8.08 4.81
N ASP A 307 -0.10 -7.97 3.80
CA ASP A 307 -0.15 -8.75 2.56
C ASP A 307 0.12 -10.26 2.75
N ASN A 308 0.47 -10.68 3.96
CA ASN A 308 0.55 -12.09 4.38
C ASN A 308 -0.83 -12.70 4.74
N GLY A 309 -1.94 -12.08 4.31
CA GLY A 309 -3.28 -12.64 4.47
C GLY A 309 -3.83 -12.60 5.89
N ASN A 310 -3.28 -11.74 6.76
CA ASN A 310 -3.80 -11.53 8.10
C ASN A 310 -4.22 -10.07 8.27
N THR A 311 -5.43 -9.74 7.81
CA THR A 311 -6.08 -8.45 8.04
C THR A 311 -6.47 -8.22 9.52
N ASN A 312 -6.12 -9.17 10.40
CA ASN A 312 -6.24 -8.98 11.84
C ASN A 312 -5.13 -8.04 12.31
N LEU A 313 -5.51 -6.77 12.50
CA LEU A 313 -4.77 -5.82 13.33
C LEU A 313 -4.77 -6.36 14.77
N SER A 314 -3.91 -7.34 15.01
CA SER A 314 -3.75 -8.01 16.29
C SER A 314 -3.10 -7.00 17.21
N TYR A 315 -3.86 -6.49 18.17
CA TYR A 315 -3.33 -5.73 19.29
C TYR A 315 -2.28 -6.60 20.00
N TYR A 316 -1.00 -6.38 19.73
CA TYR A 316 0.07 -6.79 20.62
C TYR A 316 -0.04 -5.92 21.87
N GLY A 317 -0.92 -6.34 22.78
CA GLY A 317 -0.95 -5.78 24.11
C GLY A 317 0.44 -5.90 24.73
N PRO A 318 0.87 -4.91 25.53
CA PRO A 318 2.18 -4.94 26.15
C PRO A 318 2.31 -6.26 26.91
N HIS A 319 3.34 -7.03 26.53
CA HIS A 319 3.75 -8.23 27.24
C HIS A 319 3.74 -7.94 28.74
N LEU A 320 3.04 -8.80 29.47
CA LEU A 320 2.86 -8.82 30.92
C LEU A 320 4.12 -8.36 31.65
N VAL A 321 4.18 -7.07 31.99
CA VAL A 321 5.06 -6.61 33.05
C VAL A 321 4.43 -7.10 34.35
N ASN A 322 5.14 -8.04 34.96
CA ASN A 322 4.90 -8.75 36.21
C ASN A 322 3.84 -8.17 37.17
N ARG A 323 2.99 -9.08 37.68
CA ARG A 323 2.05 -8.86 38.79
C ARG A 323 2.80 -8.39 40.05
N ALA A 324 2.91 -7.08 40.27
CA ALA A 324 3.31 -6.57 41.59
C ALA A 324 2.73 -5.20 41.98
N HIS A 325 2.28 -4.35 41.06
CA HIS A 325 1.81 -2.99 41.43
C HIS A 325 0.37 -2.74 40.99
N ARG A 326 -0.57 -3.39 41.68
CA ARG A 326 -2.01 -3.36 41.41
C ARG A 326 -2.81 -2.50 42.41
N ARG A 327 -2.24 -1.39 42.91
CA ARG A 327 -2.95 -0.54 43.89
C ARG A 327 -3.07 0.96 43.58
N ASP A 328 -2.34 1.51 42.61
CA ASP A 328 -2.31 2.98 42.45
C ASP A 328 -3.00 3.53 41.18
N ALA A 329 -3.51 2.68 40.28
CA ALA A 329 -4.15 3.15 39.04
C ALA A 329 -5.67 3.40 39.15
N GLN A 330 -6.29 3.15 40.31
CA GLN A 330 -7.75 3.22 40.45
C GLN A 330 -8.28 4.60 40.87
N ARG A 331 -7.50 5.69 40.69
CA ARG A 331 -7.83 7.00 41.28
C ARG A 331 -7.75 8.23 40.36
N ALA A 332 -7.80 8.08 39.04
CA ALA A 332 -7.88 9.24 38.15
C ALA A 332 -8.78 8.98 36.92
N ILE A 333 -10.09 8.83 37.16
CA ILE A 333 -11.13 9.10 36.16
C ILE A 333 -11.89 10.34 36.65
N VAL A 334 -11.43 11.54 36.31
CA VAL A 334 -12.24 12.76 36.22
C VAL A 334 -11.51 13.75 35.30
N GLY A 335 -12.14 14.17 34.20
CA GLY A 335 -11.68 15.32 33.42
C GLY A 335 -11.92 15.20 31.91
N GLN A 336 -13.09 15.66 31.46
CA GLN A 336 -13.44 15.85 30.05
C GLN A 336 -12.47 16.83 29.36
N VAL A 337 -12.03 16.51 28.13
CA VAL A 337 -11.81 17.50 27.06
C VAL A 337 -12.33 16.90 25.76
N SER A 338 -13.28 17.58 25.14
CA SER A 338 -13.99 17.19 23.93
C SER A 338 -13.06 17.12 22.72
N ILE A 339 -13.02 15.98 22.05
CA ILE A 339 -12.48 15.77 20.70
C ILE A 339 -13.64 15.26 19.85
N ALA A 340 -13.76 15.74 18.61
CA ALA A 340 -14.84 15.38 17.68
C ALA A 340 -14.92 13.86 17.49
N VAL A 341 -15.96 13.25 18.07
CA VAL A 341 -16.28 11.84 17.93
C VAL A 341 -17.11 11.68 16.65
N ILE A 342 -16.62 10.87 15.72
CA ILE A 342 -17.42 10.34 14.61
C ILE A 342 -18.43 9.36 15.23
N TYR A 343 -19.71 9.72 15.21
CA TYR A 343 -20.79 8.81 15.61
C TYR A 343 -21.19 7.93 14.43
N ILE A 344 -21.02 6.61 14.56
CA ILE A 344 -21.66 5.62 13.69
C ILE A 344 -22.95 5.22 14.39
N THR A 345 -24.09 5.68 13.90
CA THR A 345 -25.40 5.18 14.33
C THR A 345 -25.73 3.92 13.55
N GLY A 346 -25.66 2.76 14.21
CA GLY A 346 -26.23 1.52 13.71
C GLY A 346 -27.71 1.46 14.10
N ASP A 347 -28.60 1.52 13.11
CA ASP A 347 -30.01 1.22 13.31
C ASP A 347 -30.15 -0.31 13.42
N SER A 348 -30.42 -0.81 14.63
CA SER A 348 -30.69 -2.23 14.86
C SER A 348 -32.15 -2.36 15.29
N GLY A 349 -32.99 -2.69 14.32
CA GLY A 349 -34.34 -3.15 14.61
C GLY A 349 -34.30 -4.51 15.31
N LEU A 350 -34.63 -4.52 16.60
CA LEU A 350 -35.14 -5.70 17.31
C LEU A 350 -36.21 -5.23 18.31
N GLY A 351 -37.37 -5.88 18.24
CA GLY A 351 -38.59 -5.49 18.92
C GLY A 351 -38.68 -5.84 20.42
N GLU A 352 -39.64 -5.14 21.03
CA GLU A 352 -40.45 -5.46 22.22
C GLU A 352 -39.77 -5.84 23.55
N ASN A 353 -39.89 -4.94 24.54
CA ASN A 353 -40.60 -5.24 25.78
C ASN A 353 -41.04 -3.96 26.54
N THR A 354 -42.37 -3.75 26.50
CA THR A 354 -43.27 -3.15 27.50
C THR A 354 -42.70 -2.44 28.75
N VAL A 355 -42.92 -1.12 28.84
CA VAL A 355 -43.51 -0.48 30.05
C VAL A 355 -44.45 0.66 29.62
N ASP A 356 -45.70 0.51 30.05
CA ASP A 356 -46.86 1.41 29.98
C ASP A 356 -46.65 2.74 30.74
N ARG A 357 -47.11 3.88 30.16
CA ARG A 357 -48.11 4.82 30.74
C ARG A 357 -48.08 6.24 30.16
N SER A 358 -49.15 6.54 29.42
CA SER A 358 -50.00 7.74 29.52
C SER A 358 -49.50 9.13 29.09
N ARG A 359 -50.10 9.58 27.97
CA ARG A 359 -50.63 10.94 27.59
C ARG A 359 -49.93 11.70 26.44
N PRO A 360 -50.71 12.46 25.64
CA PRO A 360 -50.35 12.93 24.29
C PRO A 360 -50.03 14.43 24.22
N GLU A 361 -49.76 14.92 22.99
CA GLU A 361 -49.61 16.33 22.55
C GLU A 361 -48.15 16.85 22.55
N ARG A 362 -47.60 17.56 21.55
CA ARG A 362 -48.16 18.42 20.48
C ARG A 362 -47.07 18.74 19.44
N CYS A 363 -47.50 18.98 18.20
CA CYS A 363 -46.72 19.51 17.07
C CYS A 363 -46.62 21.05 17.12
N SER A 364 -45.46 21.68 16.84
CA SER A 364 -45.39 22.99 16.12
C SER A 364 -43.96 23.52 15.81
N ARG A 365 -43.72 23.76 14.50
CA ARG A 365 -43.08 24.93 13.81
C ARG A 365 -41.63 25.39 14.09
N ALA A 366 -40.83 25.28 13.01
CA ALA A 366 -40.01 26.27 12.29
C ALA A 366 -39.49 27.56 12.99
N GLY A 367 -38.20 27.84 12.78
CA GLY A 367 -37.58 29.17 12.90
C GLY A 367 -36.12 29.19 12.47
N HIS A 368 -35.81 29.85 11.35
CA HIS A 368 -34.46 30.27 10.93
C HIS A 368 -33.89 31.30 11.92
N VAL A 369 -32.59 31.23 12.23
CA VAL A 369 -31.79 32.38 12.70
C VAL A 369 -30.39 32.27 12.10
N ALA A 370 -30.01 33.28 11.30
CA ALA A 370 -28.64 33.58 10.89
C ALA A 370 -27.96 34.47 11.94
N VAL A 371 -26.66 34.29 12.20
CA VAL A 371 -25.81 35.31 12.87
C VAL A 371 -24.38 35.25 12.32
N ASP A 372 -23.91 36.44 11.93
CA ASP A 372 -22.61 36.82 11.38
C ASP A 372 -21.39 36.49 12.28
N VAL A 373 -20.22 36.34 11.64
CA VAL A 373 -18.91 36.34 12.32
C VAL A 373 -18.07 37.52 11.83
N GLU A 374 -17.84 38.46 12.74
CA GLU A 374 -16.96 39.64 12.58
C GLU A 374 -15.47 39.21 12.62
N VAL A 375 -14.70 39.66 11.63
CA VAL A 375 -13.23 39.54 11.60
C VAL A 375 -12.63 40.71 12.36
N ARG A 376 -11.75 40.43 13.33
CA ARG A 376 -10.83 41.44 13.88
C ARG A 376 -9.37 41.05 13.63
N ARG A 377 -8.63 42.10 13.29
CA ARG A 377 -7.31 42.16 12.64
C ARG A 377 -6.19 41.46 13.38
#